data_AF-A0A925BB84-F1
#
_entry.id   AF-A0A925BB84-F1
#
_cell.length_a   1.000
_cell.length_b   1.000
_cell.length_c   1.000
_cell.angle_alpha   90.00
_cell.angle_beta   90.00
_cell.angle_gamma   90.00
#
_symmetry.space_group_name_H-M   'P 1'
#
loop_
_entity.id
_entity.type
_entity.pdbx_description
1 polymer ?
#
loop_
_entity_poly.entity_id
_entity_poly.type
_entity_poly.pdbx_seq_one_letter_code
_entity_poly.pdbx_strand_id
1 'polypeptide(L)'
;TFLSEARATVQRSIEGRVSLQLLAVHAGIRAFRWENDRLPKSLDDLPLAADLLTDPFTRKPLLYESESTGTGYDLASAGALYPGKDGAPDARERITLPWTKPK
;
A
#
# COMPACT_ATOMS: atom_id res chain seq x y z
N THR A 1 16.01 -21.46 13.62
CA THR A 1 14.96 -22.15 14.42
C THR A 1 13.70 -22.20 13.60
N PHE A 2 12.96 -23.32 13.58
CA PHE A 2 11.75 -23.49 12.75
C PHE A 2 10.76 -22.31 12.80
N LEU A 3 10.58 -21.69 13.96
CA LEU A 3 9.70 -20.52 14.16
C LEU A 3 10.14 -19.26 13.39
N SER A 4 11.45 -19.04 13.21
CA SER A 4 11.95 -17.87 12.47
C SER A 4 11.72 -18.01 10.96
N GLU A 5 11.85 -19.23 10.43
CA GLU A 5 11.64 -19.53 9.01
C GLU A 5 10.15 -19.50 8.62
N ALA A 6 9.29 -20.02 9.49
CA ALA A 6 7.83 -19.94 9.32
C ALA A 6 7.37 -18.47 9.26
N ARG A 7 7.84 -17.63 10.20
CA ARG A 7 7.52 -16.20 10.21
C ARG A 7 8.00 -15.48 8.95
N ALA A 8 9.22 -15.75 8.49
CA ALA A 8 9.75 -15.15 7.27
C ALA A 8 8.96 -15.54 6.03
N THR A 9 8.47 -16.78 5.96
CA THR A 9 7.64 -17.25 4.84
C THR A 9 6.28 -16.58 4.82
N VAL A 10 5.60 -16.51 5.98
CA VAL A 10 4.32 -15.80 6.10
C VAL A 10 4.47 -14.33 5.72
N GLN A 11 5.54 -13.68 6.19
CA GLN A 11 5.82 -12.28 5.88
C GLN A 11 5.95 -12.04 4.37
N ARG A 12 6.75 -12.85 3.67
CA ARG A 12 6.88 -12.79 2.20
C ARG A 12 5.55 -13.01 1.48
N SER A 13 4.72 -13.93 1.96
CA SER A 13 3.40 -14.17 1.37
C SER A 13 2.47 -12.96 1.53
N ILE A 14 2.49 -12.31 2.69
CA ILE A 14 1.69 -11.09 2.92
C ILE A 14 2.20 -9.96 2.04
N GLU A 15 3.51 -9.77 1.92
CA GLU A 15 4.11 -8.76 1.03
C GLU A 15 3.71 -8.98 -0.43
N GLY A 16 3.75 -10.23 -0.92
CA GLY A 16 3.28 -10.57 -2.26
C GLY A 16 1.81 -10.22 -2.47
N ARG A 17 0.94 -10.50 -1.49
CA ARG A 17 -0.48 -10.11 -1.52
C ARG A 17 -0.65 -8.59 -1.55
N VAL A 18 0.12 -7.85 -0.75
CA VAL A 18 0.09 -6.38 -0.72
C VAL A 18 0.50 -5.79 -2.06
N SER A 19 1.51 -6.33 -2.73
CA SER A 19 1.91 -5.88 -4.07
C SER A 19 0.78 -6.04 -5.09
N LEU A 20 0.06 -7.16 -5.07
CA LEU A 20 -1.12 -7.38 -5.93
C LEU A 20 -2.27 -6.43 -5.58
N GLN A 21 -2.48 -6.17 -4.30
CA GLN A 21 -3.50 -5.25 -3.81
C GLN A 21 -3.20 -3.81 -4.26
N LEU A 22 -1.97 -3.35 -4.07
CA LEU A 22 -1.52 -2.03 -4.56
C LEU A 22 -1.70 -1.92 -6.07
N LEU A 23 -1.37 -2.96 -6.83
CA LEU A 23 -1.57 -2.98 -8.28
C LEU A 23 -3.05 -2.81 -8.67
N ALA A 24 -3.95 -3.52 -7.99
CA ALA A 24 -5.39 -3.39 -8.23
C ALA A 24 -5.91 -1.97 -7.93
N VAL A 25 -5.44 -1.37 -6.83
CA VAL A 25 -5.82 0.00 -6.45
C VAL A 25 -5.25 1.02 -7.45
N HIS A 26 -4.01 0.87 -7.90
CA HIS A 26 -3.44 1.70 -8.97
C HIS A 26 -4.27 1.63 -10.26
N ALA A 27 -4.73 0.43 -10.64
CA ALA A 27 -5.60 0.26 -11.79
C ALA A 27 -6.94 0.99 -11.58
N GLY A 28 -7.53 0.89 -10.38
CA GLY A 28 -8.75 1.61 -10.02
C GLY A 28 -8.60 3.13 -10.10
N ILE A 29 -7.51 3.69 -9.55
CA ILE A 29 -7.22 5.13 -9.62
C ILE A 29 -7.06 5.58 -11.07
N ARG A 30 -6.42 4.78 -11.92
CA ARG A 30 -6.23 5.11 -13.34
C ARG A 30 -7.54 5.08 -14.12
N ALA A 31 -8.39 4.08 -13.88
CA ALA A 31 -9.73 4.01 -14.47
C ALA A 31 -10.57 5.22 -14.05
N PHE A 32 -10.59 5.52 -12.75
CA PHE A 32 -11.28 6.70 -12.22
C PHE A 32 -10.82 8.00 -12.90
N ARG A 33 -9.49 8.17 -13.07
CA ARG A 33 -8.94 9.34 -13.75
C ARG A 33 -9.37 9.45 -15.20
N TRP A 34 -9.44 8.33 -15.92
CA TRP A 34 -9.92 8.33 -17.30
C TRP A 34 -11.40 8.70 -17.42
N GLU A 35 -12.23 8.32 -16.45
CA GLU A 35 -13.66 8.58 -16.47
C GLU A 35 -14.02 10.00 -15.98
N ASN A 36 -13.21 10.56 -15.08
CA ASN A 36 -13.54 11.80 -14.37
C ASN A 36 -12.59 12.97 -14.67
N ASP A 37 -11.56 12.75 -15.50
CA ASP A 37 -10.49 13.72 -15.80
C ASP A 37 -9.78 14.29 -14.55
N ARG A 38 -9.84 13.58 -13.42
CA ARG A 38 -9.25 13.98 -12.14
C ARG A 38 -8.84 12.77 -11.31
N LEU A 39 -7.94 12.96 -10.36
CA LEU A 39 -7.64 11.95 -9.34
C LEU A 39 -8.77 11.86 -8.30
N PRO A 40 -8.94 10.71 -7.63
CA PRO A 40 -9.86 10.58 -6.51
C PRO A 40 -9.37 11.41 -5.32
N LYS A 41 -10.30 11.96 -4.53
CA LYS A 41 -9.97 12.71 -3.31
C LYS A 41 -9.58 11.78 -2.18
N SER A 42 -10.18 10.60 -2.14
CA SER A 42 -9.86 9.51 -1.23
C SER A 42 -10.05 8.17 -1.95
N LEU A 43 -9.51 7.09 -1.38
CA LEU A 43 -9.71 5.75 -1.92
C LEU A 43 -11.18 5.30 -1.90
N ASP A 44 -12.02 5.92 -1.07
CA ASP A 44 -13.46 5.64 -1.00
C ASP A 44 -14.22 6.08 -2.26
N ASP A 45 -13.62 6.97 -3.08
CA ASP A 45 -14.17 7.35 -4.39
C ASP A 45 -14.07 6.20 -5.42
N LEU A 46 -13.29 5.15 -5.13
CA LEU A 46 -13.07 4.04 -6.05
C LEU A 46 -14.17 2.97 -5.91
N PRO A 47 -14.68 2.42 -7.02
CA PRO A 47 -15.66 1.33 -7.00
C PRO A 47 -14.98 -0.03 -6.73
N LEU A 48 -14.17 -0.12 -5.67
CA LEU A 48 -13.45 -1.32 -5.26
C LEU A 48 -14.01 -1.86 -3.95
N ALA A 49 -13.85 -3.17 -3.73
CA ALA A 49 -14.20 -3.79 -2.46
C ALA A 49 -13.34 -3.21 -1.31
N ALA A 50 -13.94 -2.95 -0.16
CA ALA A 50 -13.25 -2.37 1.02
C ALA A 50 -12.02 -3.19 1.46
N ASP A 51 -12.05 -4.51 1.28
CA ASP A 51 -10.91 -5.39 1.59
C ASP A 51 -9.67 -5.09 0.74
N LEU A 52 -9.84 -4.57 -0.47
CA LEU A 52 -8.73 -4.13 -1.34
C LEU A 52 -8.18 -2.76 -0.93
N LEU A 53 -8.95 -1.96 -0.19
CA LEU A 53 -8.52 -0.66 0.30
C LEU A 53 -7.89 -0.74 1.70
N THR A 54 -7.97 -1.90 2.36
CA THR A 54 -7.52 -2.10 3.75
C THR A 54 -6.14 -2.74 3.79
N ASP A 55 -5.17 -2.09 4.45
CA ASP A 55 -3.83 -2.61 4.68
C ASP A 55 -3.87 -3.82 5.64
N PRO A 56 -3.34 -4.99 5.22
CA PRO A 56 -3.39 -6.21 6.03
C PRO A 56 -2.54 -6.16 7.30
N PHE A 57 -1.54 -5.27 7.38
CA PHE A 57 -0.66 -5.11 8.54
C PHE A 57 -1.20 -4.15 9.60
N THR A 58 -2.06 -3.19 9.22
CA THR A 58 -2.61 -2.19 10.14
C THR A 58 -4.10 -2.31 10.35
N ARG A 59 -4.82 -3.00 9.47
CA ARG A 59 -6.30 -2.99 9.38
C ARG A 59 -6.89 -1.58 9.18
N LYS A 60 -6.08 -0.65 8.67
CA LYS A 60 -6.48 0.71 8.30
C LYS A 60 -6.49 0.85 6.78
N PRO A 61 -7.09 1.91 6.22
CA PRO A 61 -6.97 2.18 4.79
C PRO A 61 -5.51 2.27 4.34
N LEU A 62 -5.24 1.88 3.09
CA LEU A 62 -3.96 2.12 2.44
C LEU A 62 -3.63 3.62 2.45
N LEU A 63 -2.34 3.94 2.50
CA LEU A 63 -1.86 5.31 2.50
C LEU A 63 -1.95 5.85 1.08
N TYR A 64 -2.82 6.83 0.86
CA TYR A 64 -3.02 7.50 -0.42
C TYR A 64 -2.92 9.00 -0.24
N GLU A 65 -2.09 9.65 -1.05
CA GLU A 65 -1.94 11.09 -1.09
C GLU A 65 -1.88 11.54 -2.56
N SER A 66 -2.84 12.35 -3.00
CA SER A 66 -2.76 13.02 -4.29
C SER A 66 -1.89 14.27 -4.20
N GLU A 67 -1.05 14.52 -5.20
CA GLU A 67 -0.33 15.78 -5.31
C GLU A 67 -1.30 16.96 -5.46
N SER A 68 -0.94 18.13 -4.94
CA SER A 68 -1.76 19.35 -5.03
C SER A 68 -2.00 19.81 -6.47
N THR A 69 -1.10 19.46 -7.38
CA THR A 69 -1.20 19.71 -8.83
C THR A 69 -2.20 18.78 -9.53
N GLY A 70 -2.64 17.69 -8.88
CA GLY A 70 -3.52 16.68 -9.45
C GLY A 70 -2.87 15.80 -10.52
N THR A 71 -1.55 15.90 -10.70
CA THR A 71 -0.81 15.18 -11.76
C THR A 71 -0.32 13.81 -11.32
N GLY A 72 0.02 13.67 -10.04
CA GLY A 72 0.54 12.46 -9.43
C GLY A 72 -0.14 12.10 -8.12
N TYR A 73 0.17 10.92 -7.63
CA TYR A 73 -0.26 10.44 -6.32
C TYR A 73 0.75 9.43 -5.79
N ASP A 74 0.84 9.35 -4.48
CA ASP A 74 1.51 8.29 -3.75
C ASP A 74 0.49 7.28 -3.24
N LEU A 75 0.84 6.00 -3.36
CA LEU A 75 0.08 4.89 -2.80
C LEU A 75 1.04 3.91 -2.13
N ALA A 76 0.75 3.56 -0.88
CA ALA A 76 1.57 2.63 -0.11
C ALA A 76 0.76 1.83 0.91
N SER A 77 1.30 0.66 1.26
CA SER A 77 1.01 -0.01 2.52
C SER A 77 1.99 0.50 3.58
N ALA A 78 1.55 0.58 4.84
CA ALA A 78 2.41 0.91 5.97
C ALA A 78 3.48 -0.19 6.19
N GLY A 79 3.17 -1.42 5.80
CA GLY A 79 4.07 -2.58 5.91
C GLY A 79 4.13 -3.17 7.31
N ALA A 80 4.93 -4.22 7.46
CA ALA A 80 5.08 -4.93 8.73
C ALA A 80 5.80 -4.09 9.79
N LEU A 81 5.45 -4.36 11.05
CA LEU A 81 6.18 -3.83 12.20
C LEU A 81 7.45 -4.66 12.43
N TYR A 82 8.60 -3.99 12.35
CA TYR A 82 9.89 -4.56 12.69
C TYR A 82 10.29 -4.08 14.09
N PRO A 83 10.73 -5.00 14.97
CA PRO A 83 11.25 -4.61 16.26
C PRO A 83 12.48 -3.73 16.03
N GLY A 84 12.53 -2.60 16.72
CA GLY A 84 13.69 -1.71 16.68
C GLY A 84 14.95 -2.44 17.17
N LYS A 85 16.09 -2.19 16.52
CA LYS A 85 17.37 -2.75 16.97
C LYS A 85 17.96 -1.85 18.07
N ASP A 86 18.55 -2.46 19.10
CA ASP A 86 19.35 -1.78 20.12
C ASP A 86 18.65 -0.60 20.85
N GLY A 87 17.37 -0.78 21.21
CA GLY A 87 16.59 0.23 21.94
C GLY A 87 15.96 1.32 21.07
N ALA A 88 16.11 1.21 19.74
CA ALA A 88 15.34 2.02 18.80
C ALA A 88 13.83 1.70 18.89
N PRO A 89 12.95 2.67 18.59
CA PRO A 89 11.52 2.40 18.47
C PRO A 89 11.23 1.44 17.32
N ASP A 90 10.13 0.70 17.43
CA ASP A 90 9.65 -0.17 16.35
C ASP A 90 9.41 0.65 15.07
N ALA A 91 9.86 0.11 13.95
CA ALA A 91 9.78 0.78 12.65
C ALA A 91 8.90 -0.04 11.69
N ARG A 92 8.30 0.64 10.72
CA ARG A 92 7.61 -0.01 9.60
C ARG A 92 8.27 0.37 8.29
N GLU A 93 8.44 -0.61 7.41
CA GLU A 93 8.94 -0.38 6.06
C GLU A 93 7.75 -0.26 5.10
N ARG A 94 7.56 0.94 4.51
CA ARG A 94 6.48 1.16 3.56
C ARG A 94 6.68 0.28 2.33
N ILE A 95 5.61 -0.39 1.92
CA ILE A 95 5.59 -1.17 0.68
C ILE A 95 4.93 -0.29 -0.39
N THR A 96 5.70 0.02 -1.43
CA THR A 96 5.24 0.71 -2.64
C THR A 96 5.56 -0.14 -3.85
N LEU A 97 4.92 0.11 -4.99
CA LEU A 97 5.35 -0.49 -6.25
C LEU A 97 6.56 0.29 -6.79
N PRO A 98 7.63 -0.39 -7.25
CA PRO A 98 8.90 0.26 -7.55
C PRO A 98 8.87 1.17 -8.79
N TRP A 99 7.84 1.10 -9.62
CA TRP A 99 7.73 1.88 -10.88
C TRP A 99 6.75 3.05 -10.81
N THR A 100 6.20 3.37 -9.63
CA THR A 100 5.15 4.40 -9.48
C THR A 100 5.67 5.76 -9.06
N LYS A 101 6.97 5.91 -8.78
CA LYS A 101 7.58 7.23 -8.59
C LYS A 101 7.96 7.81 -9.95
N PRO A 102 7.35 8.93 -10.40
CA PRO A 102 7.89 9.65 -11.54
C PRO A 102 9.31 10.14 -11.21
N LYS A 103 10.20 10.08 -12.21
CA LYS A 103 11.54 10.70 -12.13
C LYS A 103 11.44 12.22 -12.10
#